data_AF-A0A9W7XPE3-F1
#
_entry.id   AF-A0A9W7XPE3-F1
#
_cell.length_a   1.000
_cell.length_b   1.000
_cell.length_c   1.000
_cell.angle_alpha   90.00
_cell.angle_beta   90.00
_cell.angle_gamma   90.00
#
_symmetry.space_group_name_H-M   'P 1'
#
loop_
_entity.id
_entity.type
_entity.pdbx_description
1 polymer ?
#
loop_
_entity_poly.entity_id
_entity_poly.type
_entity_poly.pdbx_seq_one_letter_code
_entity_poly.pdbx_strand_id
1 'polypeptide(L)'
;MALDRIARGFCRVVAEHYPIVVGRPTVTADGRAVMAVDPADLCLPDIAELAVDRPAEDFFETRSHPDEARPAVRFFNLPRFYRTSGIRRPPQASYNRDHAAAVVRVIRFRDSAYVALYISLSHVLFDGLGATAFFNHWAAYARHADDAAVVLAAPPVNDRGAVRAYFASVAAVEPPHITHFRECAAALPMASPANIAPILMATPDIPPVEEQHLLHIAPARLEQLRQDVDASQTTFLALAALLTKTMLQANIAAMGAVPRRSYVMLPYDCRQRTGIPAAFSGNLSFLAIALLDSQAVLAGSYGDVARAIAEHSALTTGAHAKATVDVIEKELHVLYQGGAVMCNSPATSYVGLTNLRYMPLHSLDFGAGGPEILSCDHYIREGMLRL
;
A
#
# COMPACT_ATOMS: atom_id res chain seq x y z
N MET A 1 -21.86 -11.90 -10.82
CA MET A 1 -21.49 -10.46 -10.76
C MET A 1 -21.62 -9.82 -12.13
N ALA A 2 -22.49 -8.81 -12.31
CA ALA A 2 -22.75 -8.14 -13.59
C ALA A 2 -22.02 -6.79 -13.68
N LEU A 3 -21.43 -6.44 -14.84
CA LEU A 3 -20.67 -5.20 -15.04
C LEU A 3 -21.50 -3.96 -14.69
N ASP A 4 -22.74 -3.90 -15.16
CA ASP A 4 -23.66 -2.79 -14.94
C ASP A 4 -23.93 -2.54 -13.45
N ARG A 5 -24.13 -3.60 -12.66
CA ARG A 5 -24.27 -3.50 -11.20
C ARG A 5 -23.01 -2.94 -10.53
N ILE A 6 -21.83 -3.39 -10.97
CA ILE A 6 -20.53 -2.91 -10.48
C ILE A 6 -20.33 -1.43 -10.80
N ALA A 7 -20.60 -1.03 -12.04
CA ALA A 7 -20.48 0.34 -12.50
C ALA A 7 -21.48 1.28 -11.81
N ARG A 8 -22.77 0.91 -11.73
CA ARG A 8 -23.79 1.69 -11.03
C ARG A 8 -23.45 1.87 -9.56
N GLY A 9 -23.06 0.79 -8.87
CA GLY A 9 -22.64 0.85 -7.48
C GLY A 9 -21.45 1.78 -7.27
N PHE A 10 -20.47 1.75 -8.19
CA PHE A 10 -19.29 2.61 -8.14
C PHE A 10 -19.68 4.09 -8.28
N CYS A 11 -20.45 4.41 -9.32
CA CYS A 11 -20.85 5.79 -9.60
C CYS A 11 -21.69 6.37 -8.47
N ARG A 12 -22.63 5.58 -7.90
CA ARG A 12 -23.45 6.02 -6.76
C ARG A 12 -22.62 6.30 -5.51
N VAL A 13 -21.79 5.36 -5.08
CA VAL A 13 -20.98 5.57 -3.86
C VAL A 13 -20.00 6.74 -4.02
N VAL A 14 -19.47 6.95 -5.23
CA VAL A 14 -18.62 8.11 -5.53
C VAL A 14 -19.40 9.41 -5.46
N ALA A 15 -20.57 9.49 -6.09
CA ALA A 15 -21.41 10.69 -6.08
C ALA A 15 -21.89 11.05 -4.67
N GLU A 16 -22.29 10.06 -3.87
CA GLU A 16 -22.91 10.27 -2.56
C GLU A 16 -21.86 10.45 -1.44
N HIS A 17 -20.71 9.78 -1.54
CA HIS A 17 -19.77 9.69 -0.43
C HIS A 17 -18.29 9.89 -0.76
N TYR A 18 -17.86 9.83 -2.03
CA TYR A 18 -16.43 9.92 -2.38
C TYR A 18 -16.18 10.76 -3.63
N PRO A 19 -16.65 12.02 -3.69
CA PRO A 19 -16.54 12.85 -4.90
C PRO A 19 -15.08 13.09 -5.34
N ILE A 20 -14.13 13.02 -4.39
CA ILE A 20 -12.70 13.16 -4.67
C ILE A 20 -12.16 12.11 -5.65
N VAL A 21 -12.80 10.94 -5.77
CA VAL A 21 -12.41 9.87 -6.70
C VAL A 21 -12.49 10.31 -8.15
N VAL A 22 -13.41 11.21 -8.48
CA VAL A 22 -13.57 11.78 -9.84
C VAL A 22 -12.94 13.17 -9.97
N GLY A 23 -12.17 13.59 -8.97
CA GLY A 23 -11.41 14.84 -9.01
C GLY A 23 -10.15 14.71 -9.87
N ARG A 24 -9.63 15.86 -10.32
CA ARG A 24 -8.33 15.98 -11.00
C ARG A 24 -7.32 16.65 -10.07
N PRO A 25 -6.05 16.23 -10.05
CA PRO A 25 -5.07 17.00 -9.34
C PRO A 25 -4.86 18.31 -10.09
N THR A 26 -4.70 19.36 -9.31
CA THR A 26 -4.31 20.68 -9.80
C THR A 26 -3.45 21.33 -8.74
N VAL A 27 -2.86 22.46 -9.10
CA VAL A 27 -2.07 23.28 -8.19
C VAL A 27 -2.82 24.59 -7.99
N THR A 28 -3.08 24.96 -6.75
CA THR A 28 -3.70 26.23 -6.39
C THR A 28 -2.75 27.40 -6.64
N ALA A 29 -3.28 28.63 -6.64
CA ALA A 29 -2.47 29.83 -6.85
C ALA A 29 -1.32 30.00 -5.81
N ASP A 30 -1.47 29.45 -4.60
CA ASP A 30 -0.43 29.41 -3.56
C ASP A 30 0.54 28.21 -3.70
N GLY A 31 0.50 27.49 -4.82
CA GLY A 31 1.44 26.41 -5.12
C GLY A 31 1.15 25.07 -4.46
N ARG A 32 -0.04 24.88 -3.87
CA ARG A 32 -0.41 23.62 -3.19
C ARG A 32 -1.09 22.65 -4.15
N ALA A 33 -0.72 21.38 -4.08
CA ALA A 33 -1.41 20.32 -4.80
C ALA A 33 -2.76 20.01 -4.14
N VAL A 34 -3.84 20.03 -4.92
CA VAL A 34 -5.21 19.71 -4.48
C VAL A 34 -5.90 18.79 -5.47
N MET A 35 -6.92 18.07 -5.00
CA MET A 35 -7.84 17.34 -5.87
C MET A 35 -9.07 18.21 -6.09
N ALA A 36 -9.21 18.79 -7.28
CA ALA A 36 -10.36 19.60 -7.66
C ALA A 36 -11.46 18.72 -8.26
N VAL A 37 -12.69 18.86 -7.77
CA VAL A 37 -13.87 18.21 -8.33
C VAL A 37 -14.66 19.27 -9.08
N ASP A 38 -14.50 19.30 -10.41
CA ASP A 38 -15.25 20.18 -11.30
C ASP A 38 -16.33 19.36 -12.02
N PRO A 39 -17.63 19.62 -11.79
CA PRO A 39 -18.72 18.93 -12.49
C PRO A 39 -18.63 19.02 -14.03
N ALA A 40 -17.95 20.03 -14.58
CA ALA A 40 -17.75 20.19 -16.01
C ALA A 40 -16.54 19.40 -16.57
N ASP A 41 -15.63 18.93 -15.71
CA ASP A 41 -14.41 18.21 -16.09
C ASP A 41 -14.05 17.12 -15.07
N LEU A 42 -14.94 16.14 -14.92
CA LEU A 42 -14.74 15.00 -14.03
C LEU A 42 -13.72 14.00 -14.62
N CYS A 43 -12.83 13.49 -13.76
CA CYS A 43 -11.98 12.34 -14.07
C CYS A 43 -12.80 11.05 -13.88
N LEU A 44 -13.62 10.71 -14.88
CA LEU A 44 -14.48 9.53 -14.82
C LEU A 44 -13.67 8.23 -14.66
N PRO A 45 -14.17 7.26 -13.88
CA PRO A 45 -13.51 5.97 -13.73
C PRO A 45 -13.53 5.20 -15.06
N ASP A 46 -12.47 4.44 -15.32
CA ASP A 46 -12.42 3.51 -16.44
C ASP A 46 -12.90 2.14 -15.96
N ILE A 47 -14.16 1.81 -16.22
CA ILE A 47 -14.80 0.56 -15.81
C ILE A 47 -15.17 -0.24 -17.06
N ALA A 48 -14.58 -1.42 -17.21
CA ALA A 48 -14.81 -2.27 -18.38
C ALA A 48 -14.85 -3.75 -18.00
N GLU A 49 -15.43 -4.56 -18.89
CA GLU A 49 -15.35 -6.02 -18.80
C GLU A 49 -14.26 -6.54 -19.74
N LEU A 50 -13.52 -7.55 -19.29
CA LEU A 50 -12.52 -8.26 -20.08
C LEU A 50 -12.89 -9.74 -20.14
N ALA A 51 -13.01 -10.27 -21.36
CA ALA A 51 -13.22 -11.70 -21.57
C ALA A 51 -11.86 -12.41 -21.74
N VAL A 52 -11.71 -13.54 -21.08
CA VAL A 52 -10.55 -14.42 -21.16
C VAL A 52 -11.02 -15.76 -21.74
N ASP A 53 -10.51 -16.13 -22.91
CA ASP A 53 -10.87 -17.40 -23.59
C ASP A 53 -10.19 -18.64 -22.98
N ARG A 54 -9.94 -18.60 -21.67
CA ARG A 54 -9.34 -19.67 -20.88
C ARG A 54 -10.09 -19.82 -19.56
N PRO A 55 -10.16 -21.05 -19.01
CA PRO A 55 -10.71 -21.28 -17.68
C PRO A 55 -9.84 -20.62 -16.61
N ALA A 56 -10.43 -20.27 -15.48
CA ALA A 56 -9.68 -19.61 -14.40
C ALA A 56 -8.57 -20.51 -13.81
N GLU A 57 -8.79 -21.82 -13.82
CA GLU A 57 -7.84 -22.85 -13.38
C GLU A 57 -6.51 -22.81 -14.12
N ASP A 58 -6.49 -22.32 -15.37
CA ASP A 58 -5.25 -22.13 -16.11
C ASP A 58 -4.32 -21.09 -15.45
N PHE A 59 -4.84 -20.25 -14.55
CA PHE A 59 -4.11 -19.18 -13.91
C PHE A 59 -3.92 -19.39 -12.41
N PHE A 60 -4.53 -20.43 -11.83
CA PHE A 60 -4.25 -20.81 -10.46
C PHE A 60 -3.00 -21.68 -10.39
N GLU A 61 -2.25 -21.51 -9.32
CA GLU A 61 -1.16 -22.40 -8.94
C GLU A 61 -1.46 -22.94 -7.55
N THR A 62 -1.40 -24.26 -7.43
CA THR A 62 -1.56 -24.97 -6.16
C THR A 62 -0.22 -25.56 -5.77
N ARG A 63 0.32 -25.11 -4.63
CA ARG A 63 1.56 -25.65 -4.07
C ARG A 63 1.22 -26.51 -2.87
N SER A 64 1.44 -27.81 -3.01
CA SER A 64 1.37 -28.76 -1.91
C SER A 64 2.52 -28.50 -0.94
N HIS A 65 2.23 -28.64 0.35
CA HIS A 65 3.27 -28.61 1.37
C HIS A 65 4.01 -29.97 1.38
N PRO A 66 5.33 -30.03 1.68
CA PRO A 66 6.06 -31.30 1.83
C PRO A 66 5.52 -32.23 2.92
N ASP A 67 4.68 -31.70 3.79
CA ASP A 67 3.96 -32.43 4.85
C ASP A 67 2.52 -32.57 4.36
N GLU A 68 2.16 -33.79 3.94
CA GLU A 68 0.88 -34.13 3.30
C GLU A 68 -0.33 -33.84 4.21
N ALA A 69 -0.13 -33.70 5.52
CA ALA A 69 -1.19 -33.34 6.45
C ALA A 69 -1.60 -31.87 6.37
N ARG A 70 -0.85 -31.03 5.63
CA ARG A 70 -1.14 -29.60 5.51
C ARG A 70 -1.91 -29.29 4.23
N PRO A 71 -2.88 -28.37 4.30
CA PRO A 71 -3.63 -27.96 3.12
C PRO A 71 -2.68 -27.32 2.09
N ALA A 72 -2.91 -27.63 0.82
CA ALA A 72 -2.21 -27.00 -0.27
C ALA A 72 -2.56 -25.50 -0.33
N VAL A 73 -1.60 -24.69 -0.76
CA VAL A 73 -1.78 -23.25 -0.91
C VAL A 73 -2.14 -22.97 -2.34
N ARG A 74 -3.25 -22.28 -2.56
CA ARG A 74 -3.72 -21.88 -3.88
C ARG A 74 -3.59 -20.38 -4.04
N PHE A 75 -3.06 -19.92 -5.17
CA PHE A 75 -2.93 -18.50 -5.49
C PHE A 75 -3.11 -18.23 -6.97
N PHE A 76 -3.42 -16.98 -7.31
CA PHE A 76 -3.55 -16.52 -8.68
C PHE A 76 -2.17 -16.14 -9.24
N ASN A 77 -1.70 -16.87 -10.26
CA ASN A 77 -0.43 -16.64 -10.91
C ASN A 77 -0.57 -15.52 -11.96
N LEU A 78 -0.45 -14.26 -11.49
CA LEU A 78 -0.46 -13.05 -12.32
C LEU A 78 0.51 -13.10 -13.53
N PRO A 79 1.79 -13.52 -13.39
CA PRO A 79 2.67 -13.62 -14.56
C PRO A 79 2.16 -14.60 -15.62
N ARG A 80 1.62 -15.75 -15.20
CA ARG A 80 0.99 -16.71 -16.12
C ARG A 80 -0.25 -16.11 -16.78
N PHE A 81 -1.08 -15.39 -16.01
CA PHE A 81 -2.23 -14.68 -16.54
C PHE A 81 -1.86 -13.71 -17.65
N TYR A 82 -0.91 -12.79 -17.44
CA TYR A 82 -0.53 -11.82 -18.46
C TYR A 82 0.13 -12.46 -19.69
N ARG A 83 0.94 -13.52 -19.51
CA ARG A 83 1.60 -14.20 -20.63
C ARG A 83 0.65 -15.00 -21.52
N THR A 84 -0.43 -15.56 -20.96
CA THR A 84 -1.22 -16.59 -21.66
C THR A 84 -2.69 -16.22 -21.91
N SER A 85 -3.23 -15.21 -21.23
CA SER A 85 -4.61 -14.76 -21.43
C SER A 85 -4.81 -13.91 -22.70
N GLY A 86 -3.73 -13.38 -23.29
CA GLY A 86 -3.80 -12.37 -24.35
C GLY A 86 -4.15 -10.96 -23.85
N ILE A 87 -4.42 -10.81 -22.55
CA ILE A 87 -4.67 -9.51 -21.92
C ILE A 87 -3.33 -8.85 -21.62
N ARG A 88 -3.08 -7.71 -22.27
CA ARG A 88 -2.04 -6.78 -21.81
C ARG A 88 -2.42 -6.23 -20.45
N ARG A 89 -1.41 -5.88 -19.65
CA ARG A 89 -1.60 -5.32 -18.32
C ARG A 89 -2.68 -4.23 -18.33
N PRO A 90 -3.71 -4.31 -17.46
CA PRO A 90 -4.72 -3.28 -17.33
C PRO A 90 -4.06 -1.91 -17.11
N PRO A 91 -4.66 -0.82 -17.61
CA PRO A 91 -4.12 0.50 -17.38
C PRO A 91 -4.02 0.76 -15.88
N GLN A 92 -2.92 1.39 -15.47
CA GLN A 92 -2.75 1.82 -14.09
C GLN A 92 -3.55 3.11 -13.89
N ALA A 93 -4.23 3.21 -12.75
CA ALA A 93 -4.77 4.48 -12.32
C ALA A 93 -3.59 5.44 -12.08
N SER A 94 -3.62 6.59 -12.76
CA SER A 94 -2.64 7.64 -12.53
C SER A 94 -3.29 9.00 -12.72
N TYR A 95 -2.56 10.06 -12.41
CA TYR A 95 -3.04 11.42 -12.58
C TYR A 95 -2.33 12.20 -13.67
N ASN A 96 -1.86 11.51 -14.70
CA ASN A 96 -1.70 12.19 -15.96
C ASN A 96 -3.09 12.68 -16.39
N ARG A 97 -3.17 13.88 -16.97
CA ARG A 97 -4.43 14.56 -17.30
C ARG A 97 -5.43 13.66 -18.04
N ASP A 98 -4.93 12.70 -18.80
CA ASP A 98 -5.71 11.81 -19.66
C ASP A 98 -5.99 10.43 -19.04
N HIS A 99 -5.57 10.18 -17.80
CA HIS A 99 -5.73 8.89 -17.14
C HIS A 99 -6.86 8.94 -16.10
N ALA A 100 -7.52 7.79 -15.89
CA ALA A 100 -8.54 7.64 -14.87
C ALA A 100 -7.90 7.48 -13.48
N ALA A 101 -8.46 8.15 -12.47
CA ALA A 101 -8.04 8.01 -11.07
C ALA A 101 -8.42 6.64 -10.46
N ALA A 102 -9.37 5.95 -11.09
CA ALA A 102 -9.79 4.60 -10.77
C ALA A 102 -9.97 3.79 -12.07
N VAL A 103 -9.37 2.61 -12.12
CA VAL A 103 -9.53 1.63 -13.19
C VAL A 103 -10.10 0.36 -12.59
N VAL A 104 -11.20 -0.11 -13.15
CA VAL A 104 -11.89 -1.34 -12.74
C VAL A 104 -12.00 -2.26 -13.95
N ARG A 105 -11.63 -3.53 -13.78
CA ARG A 105 -11.91 -4.58 -14.76
C ARG A 105 -12.68 -5.73 -14.12
N VAL A 106 -13.83 -6.04 -14.68
CA VAL A 106 -14.54 -7.29 -14.43
C VAL A 106 -13.99 -8.31 -15.41
N ILE A 107 -13.19 -9.26 -14.95
CA ILE A 107 -12.54 -10.27 -15.78
C ILE A 107 -13.38 -11.54 -15.74
N ARG A 108 -13.90 -11.96 -16.89
CA ARG A 108 -14.66 -13.18 -17.07
C ARG A 108 -13.81 -14.25 -17.73
N PHE A 109 -13.72 -15.40 -17.08
CA PHE A 109 -13.08 -16.60 -17.64
C PHE A 109 -14.09 -17.41 -18.46
N ARG A 110 -13.59 -18.20 -19.41
CA ARG A 110 -14.40 -18.96 -20.38
C ARG A 110 -15.44 -19.86 -19.73
N ASP A 111 -15.08 -20.50 -18.62
CA ASP A 111 -15.94 -21.42 -17.87
C ASP A 111 -16.92 -20.72 -16.93
N SER A 112 -16.78 -19.41 -16.72
CA SER A 112 -17.54 -18.62 -15.75
C SER A 112 -17.53 -19.17 -14.32
N ALA A 113 -16.61 -20.09 -14.00
CA ALA A 113 -16.48 -20.66 -12.66
C ALA A 113 -15.99 -19.58 -11.67
N TYR A 114 -15.20 -18.63 -12.18
CA TYR A 114 -14.70 -17.49 -11.44
C TYR A 114 -15.01 -16.19 -12.18
N VAL A 115 -15.09 -15.10 -11.41
CA VAL A 115 -15.01 -13.73 -11.92
C VAL A 115 -13.95 -13.02 -11.10
N ALA A 116 -12.96 -12.42 -11.75
CA ALA A 116 -11.97 -11.61 -11.06
C ALA A 116 -12.36 -10.12 -11.16
N LEU A 117 -12.17 -9.39 -10.06
CA LEU A 117 -12.33 -7.94 -10.02
C LEU A 117 -10.95 -7.33 -9.86
N TYR A 118 -10.42 -6.76 -10.93
CA TYR A 118 -9.19 -5.99 -10.88
C TYR A 118 -9.52 -4.54 -10.54
N ILE A 119 -8.82 -3.98 -9.55
CA ILE A 119 -9.00 -2.61 -9.10
C ILE A 119 -7.61 -1.96 -9.04
N SER A 120 -7.44 -0.87 -9.80
CA SER A 120 -6.33 0.05 -9.64
C SER A 120 -6.90 1.40 -9.23
N LEU A 121 -6.38 1.95 -8.13
CA LEU A 121 -6.84 3.20 -7.56
C LEU A 121 -5.62 4.04 -7.20
N SER A 122 -5.64 5.32 -7.54
CA SER A 122 -4.50 6.18 -7.25
C SER A 122 -4.32 6.42 -5.74
N HIS A 123 -3.11 6.20 -5.25
CA HIS A 123 -2.79 6.28 -3.82
C HIS A 123 -2.87 7.70 -3.25
N VAL A 124 -2.95 8.75 -4.09
CA VAL A 124 -3.17 10.13 -3.58
C VAL A 124 -4.55 10.30 -2.92
N LEU A 125 -5.53 9.48 -3.32
CA LEU A 125 -6.90 9.55 -2.81
C LEU A 125 -6.94 9.09 -1.37
N PHE A 126 -6.45 7.87 -1.15
CA PHE A 126 -6.63 7.14 0.08
C PHE A 126 -5.34 6.37 0.42
N ASP A 127 -5.12 6.15 1.71
CA ASP A 127 -4.23 5.07 2.15
C ASP A 127 -4.94 3.71 2.04
N GLY A 128 -4.26 2.61 2.39
CA GLY A 128 -4.85 1.28 2.30
C GLY A 128 -6.15 1.09 3.11
N LEU A 129 -6.28 1.77 4.26
CA LEU A 129 -7.49 1.72 5.07
C LEU A 129 -8.64 2.49 4.41
N GLY A 130 -8.37 3.71 3.96
CA GLY A 130 -9.34 4.53 3.22
C GLY A 130 -9.82 3.84 1.94
N ALA A 131 -8.90 3.22 1.19
CA ALA A 131 -9.22 2.45 -0.01
C ALA A 131 -10.08 1.23 0.31
N THR A 132 -9.74 0.50 1.38
CA THR A 132 -10.53 -0.68 1.80
C THR A 132 -11.93 -0.28 2.28
N ALA A 133 -12.07 0.84 3.00
CA ALA A 133 -13.37 1.38 3.38
C ALA A 133 -14.20 1.76 2.14
N PHE A 134 -13.57 2.46 1.18
CA PHE A 134 -14.19 2.77 -0.11
C PHE A 134 -14.66 1.51 -0.84
N PHE A 135 -13.83 0.46 -0.94
CA PHE A 135 -14.22 -0.80 -1.58
C PHE A 135 -15.39 -1.50 -0.88
N ASN A 136 -15.42 -1.49 0.46
CA ASN A 136 -16.54 -2.08 1.21
C ASN A 136 -17.84 -1.29 1.02
N HIS A 137 -17.77 0.05 0.98
CA HIS A 137 -18.92 0.89 0.68
C HIS A 137 -19.40 0.68 -0.76
N TRP A 138 -18.48 0.64 -1.72
CA TRP A 138 -18.81 0.31 -3.11
C TRP A 138 -19.47 -1.06 -3.23
N ALA A 139 -18.94 -2.08 -2.56
CA ALA A 139 -19.52 -3.42 -2.53
C ALA A 139 -20.95 -3.39 -1.96
N ALA A 140 -21.20 -2.62 -0.90
CA ALA A 140 -22.55 -2.42 -0.36
C ALA A 140 -23.49 -1.77 -1.40
N TYR A 141 -23.06 -0.70 -2.06
CA TYR A 141 -23.84 -0.06 -3.13
C TYR A 141 -24.08 -0.97 -4.32
N ALA A 142 -23.13 -1.84 -4.67
CA ALA A 142 -23.29 -2.82 -5.74
C ALA A 142 -24.30 -3.91 -5.36
N ARG A 143 -24.29 -4.41 -4.12
CA ARG A 143 -25.30 -5.38 -3.64
C ARG A 143 -26.72 -4.82 -3.70
N HIS A 144 -26.83 -3.54 -3.34
CA HIS A 144 -28.09 -2.79 -3.24
C HIS A 144 -28.29 -1.87 -4.45
N ALA A 145 -27.74 -2.23 -5.61
CA ALA A 145 -27.75 -1.35 -6.80
C ALA A 145 -29.16 -1.03 -7.30
N ASP A 146 -30.11 -1.94 -7.03
CA ASP A 146 -31.51 -1.83 -7.41
C ASP A 146 -32.37 -1.19 -6.29
N ASP A 147 -31.78 -0.93 -5.11
CA ASP A 147 -32.45 -0.28 -3.98
C ASP A 147 -32.37 1.25 -4.11
N ALA A 148 -33.48 1.92 -3.80
CA ALA A 148 -33.60 3.38 -3.91
C ALA A 148 -32.66 4.14 -2.96
N ALA A 149 -32.32 3.55 -1.80
CA ALA A 149 -31.43 4.16 -0.83
C ALA A 149 -30.53 3.11 -0.18
N VAL A 150 -29.24 3.45 -0.06
CA VAL A 150 -28.24 2.63 0.64
C VAL A 150 -27.71 3.48 1.79
N VAL A 151 -27.88 3.00 3.03
CA VAL A 151 -27.37 3.71 4.20
C VAL A 151 -26.09 3.03 4.67
N LEU A 152 -24.98 3.75 4.59
CA LEU A 152 -23.71 3.27 5.12
C LEU A 152 -23.73 3.31 6.65
N ALA A 153 -23.34 2.21 7.29
CA ALA A 153 -23.24 2.14 8.75
C ALA A 153 -22.21 3.14 9.32
N ALA A 154 -21.13 3.40 8.58
CA ALA A 154 -20.09 4.36 8.93
C ALA A 154 -19.67 5.17 7.69
N PRO A 155 -20.36 6.28 7.37
CA PRO A 155 -20.01 7.09 6.22
C PRO A 155 -18.59 7.70 6.36
N PRO A 156 -17.87 7.92 5.25
CA PRO A 156 -16.52 8.47 5.30
C PRO A 156 -16.51 9.93 5.75
N VAL A 157 -15.44 10.33 6.44
CA VAL A 157 -15.09 11.73 6.66
C VAL A 157 -14.11 12.16 5.57
N ASN A 158 -14.57 12.96 4.62
CA ASN A 158 -13.76 13.41 3.48
C ASN A 158 -13.05 14.75 3.70
N ASP A 159 -13.41 15.48 4.76
CA ASP A 159 -12.81 16.78 5.04
C ASP A 159 -11.35 16.62 5.49
N ARG A 160 -10.42 16.86 4.55
CA ARG A 160 -8.97 16.89 4.83
C ARG A 160 -8.58 18.07 5.73
N GLY A 161 -9.45 19.07 5.90
CA GLY A 161 -9.31 20.14 6.87
C GLY A 161 -9.23 19.63 8.31
N ALA A 162 -9.88 18.51 8.64
CA ALA A 162 -9.80 17.87 9.96
C ALA A 162 -8.36 17.49 10.34
N VAL A 163 -7.55 17.05 9.37
CA VAL A 163 -6.13 16.72 9.56
C VAL A 163 -5.33 17.98 9.90
N ARG A 164 -5.53 19.06 9.13
CA ARG A 164 -4.87 20.34 9.39
C ARG A 164 -5.28 20.93 10.74
N ALA A 165 -6.57 20.88 11.07
CA ALA A 165 -7.09 21.38 12.33
C ALA A 165 -6.49 20.65 13.54
N TYR A 166 -6.40 19.31 13.46
CA TYR A 166 -5.72 18.53 14.50
C TYR A 166 -4.24 18.92 14.61
N PHE A 167 -3.50 18.93 13.51
CA PHE A 167 -2.07 19.20 13.55
C PHE A 167 -1.72 20.66 13.87
N ALA A 168 -2.64 21.61 13.74
CA ALA A 168 -2.43 22.98 14.19
C ALA A 168 -2.26 23.11 15.71
N SER A 169 -2.78 22.16 16.50
CA SER A 169 -2.68 22.17 17.97
C SER A 169 -1.60 21.23 18.52
N VAL A 170 -0.89 20.51 17.66
CA VAL A 170 0.12 19.52 18.06
C VAL A 170 1.52 20.09 17.87
N ALA A 171 2.34 20.05 18.92
CA ALA A 171 3.76 20.36 18.82
C ALA A 171 4.50 19.22 18.12
N ALA A 172 5.31 19.57 17.12
CA ALA A 172 6.12 18.59 16.39
C ALA A 172 7.24 18.04 17.27
N VAL A 173 7.45 16.72 17.21
CA VAL A 173 8.65 16.07 17.74
C VAL A 173 9.33 15.39 16.58
N GLU A 174 10.58 15.76 16.32
CA GLU A 174 11.30 15.27 15.15
C GLU A 174 11.76 13.82 15.34
N PRO A 175 11.37 12.89 14.46
CA PRO A 175 11.85 11.51 14.52
C PRO A 175 13.30 11.39 14.01
N PRO A 176 14.08 10.44 14.54
CA PRO A 176 15.49 10.25 14.14
C PRO A 176 15.71 10.09 12.63
N HIS A 177 14.76 9.47 11.91
CA HIS A 177 14.90 9.27 10.47
C HIS A 177 14.77 10.57 9.67
N ILE A 178 13.99 11.55 10.12
CA ILE A 178 13.90 12.87 9.45
C ILE A 178 15.21 13.62 9.59
N THR A 179 15.80 13.65 10.79
CA THR A 179 17.13 14.24 11.03
C THR A 179 18.17 13.57 10.13
N HIS A 180 18.19 12.23 10.09
CA HIS A 180 19.09 11.46 9.23
C HIS A 180 18.90 11.77 7.73
N PHE A 181 17.66 11.96 7.25
CA PHE A 181 17.42 12.36 5.86
C PHE A 181 17.97 13.74 5.52
N ARG A 182 17.88 14.71 6.44
CA ARG A 182 18.50 16.02 6.24
C ARG A 182 20.02 15.94 6.18
N GLU A 183 20.64 15.07 6.96
CA GLU A 183 22.09 14.86 6.91
C GLU A 183 22.54 14.23 5.59
N CYS A 184 21.69 13.39 4.98
CA CYS A 184 21.93 12.85 3.63
C CYS A 184 21.73 13.91 2.52
N ALA A 185 21.17 15.09 2.83
CA ALA A 185 20.65 16.03 1.84
C ALA A 185 21.70 16.77 1.01
N ALA A 186 22.95 16.83 1.47
CA ALA A 186 23.99 17.68 0.87
C ALA A 186 24.42 17.24 -0.55
N ALA A 187 23.92 16.12 -1.08
CA ALA A 187 24.50 15.46 -2.26
C ALA A 187 23.68 15.50 -3.56
N LEU A 188 22.46 16.07 -3.61
CA LEU A 188 21.63 16.02 -4.83
C LEU A 188 21.19 17.41 -5.35
N PRO A 189 21.58 17.82 -6.57
CA PRO A 189 21.23 19.12 -7.17
C PRO A 189 19.75 19.28 -7.60
N MET A 190 18.84 18.40 -7.13
CA MET A 190 17.45 18.28 -7.61
C MET A 190 16.39 18.82 -6.62
N ALA A 191 16.78 19.64 -5.63
CA ALA A 191 15.94 19.97 -4.48
C ALA A 191 14.79 20.99 -4.70
N SER A 192 14.56 21.48 -5.93
CA SER A 192 13.44 22.40 -6.18
C SER A 192 12.09 21.65 -6.21
N PRO A 193 11.05 22.11 -5.48
CA PRO A 193 9.70 21.52 -5.52
C PRO A 193 9.12 21.38 -6.94
N ALA A 194 9.46 22.30 -7.85
CA ALA A 194 9.02 22.27 -9.24
C ALA A 194 9.59 21.09 -10.05
N ASN A 195 10.76 20.57 -9.65
CA ASN A 195 11.38 19.40 -10.27
C ASN A 195 10.97 18.10 -9.58
N ILE A 196 10.66 18.16 -8.29
CA ILE A 196 10.28 16.99 -7.47
C ILE A 196 8.85 16.55 -7.77
N ALA A 197 7.90 17.48 -7.92
CA ALA A 197 6.49 17.13 -8.12
C ALA A 197 6.24 16.26 -9.37
N PRO A 198 6.80 16.56 -10.57
CA PRO A 198 6.66 15.67 -11.72
C PRO A 198 7.27 14.28 -11.50
N ILE A 199 8.37 14.17 -10.74
CA ILE A 199 9.04 12.89 -10.44
C ILE A 199 8.22 12.06 -9.45
N LEU A 200 7.66 12.70 -8.41
CA LEU A 200 6.76 12.03 -7.47
C LEU A 200 5.44 11.57 -8.13
N MET A 201 5.04 12.24 -9.22
CA MET A 201 3.86 11.90 -10.01
C MET A 201 4.17 10.93 -11.15
N ALA A 202 5.44 10.68 -11.45
CA ALA A 202 5.84 9.66 -12.41
C ALA A 202 5.58 8.27 -11.83
N THR A 203 5.00 7.39 -12.64
CA THR A 203 4.88 5.97 -12.27
C THR A 203 6.28 5.37 -12.38
N PRO A 204 6.89 4.87 -11.29
CA PRO A 204 8.24 4.34 -11.37
C PRO A 204 8.24 3.06 -12.22
N ASP A 205 9.41 2.71 -12.76
CA ASP A 205 9.58 1.45 -13.46
C ASP A 205 9.20 0.30 -12.54
N ILE A 206 8.23 -0.50 -12.97
CA ILE A 206 7.71 -1.62 -12.21
C ILE A 206 8.57 -2.83 -12.55
N PRO A 207 9.25 -3.46 -11.58
CA PRO A 207 9.99 -4.70 -11.80
C PRO A 207 9.17 -5.70 -12.62
N PRO A 208 9.80 -6.42 -13.56
CA PRO A 208 9.16 -7.51 -14.26
C PRO A 208 8.43 -8.44 -13.31
N VAL A 209 7.33 -9.02 -13.76
CA VAL A 209 6.49 -9.89 -12.92
C VAL A 209 7.27 -11.13 -12.47
N GLU A 210 8.21 -11.56 -13.31
CA GLU A 210 9.09 -12.70 -13.11
C GLU A 210 10.08 -12.50 -11.93
N GLU A 211 10.36 -11.26 -11.56
CA GLU A 211 11.23 -10.89 -10.42
C GLU A 211 10.45 -10.80 -9.09
N GLN A 212 9.16 -11.11 -9.12
CA GLN A 212 8.30 -11.01 -7.96
C GLN A 212 7.97 -12.38 -7.40
N HIS A 213 8.06 -12.48 -6.08
CA HIS A 213 7.97 -13.74 -5.37
C HIS A 213 6.80 -13.72 -4.40
N LEU A 214 6.02 -14.81 -4.41
CA LEU A 214 5.01 -15.08 -3.40
C LEU A 214 5.59 -16.07 -2.38
N LEU A 215 5.59 -15.67 -1.12
CA LEU A 215 5.99 -16.50 0.01
C LEU A 215 4.75 -16.84 0.83
N HIS A 216 4.56 -18.12 1.16
CA HIS A 216 3.52 -18.56 2.07
C HIS A 216 4.12 -19.06 3.38
N ILE A 217 3.67 -18.47 4.49
CA ILE A 217 4.04 -18.88 5.84
C ILE A 217 2.78 -19.38 6.53
N ALA A 218 2.72 -20.69 6.80
CA ALA A 218 1.59 -21.28 7.51
C ALA A 218 1.44 -20.67 8.93
N PRO A 219 0.20 -20.51 9.45
CA PRO A 219 -0.03 -19.90 10.76
C PRO A 219 0.79 -20.52 11.90
N ALA A 220 0.87 -21.86 11.94
CA ALA A 220 1.66 -22.57 12.95
C ALA A 220 3.16 -22.28 12.85
N ARG A 221 3.70 -22.08 11.64
CA ARG A 221 5.11 -21.71 11.44
C ARG A 221 5.37 -20.26 11.82
N LEU A 222 4.42 -19.37 11.54
CA LEU A 222 4.51 -17.97 11.94
C LEU A 222 4.46 -17.83 13.48
N GLU A 223 3.63 -18.65 14.13
CA GLU A 223 3.57 -18.70 15.59
C GLU A 223 4.83 -19.33 16.20
N GLN A 224 5.35 -20.41 15.60
CA GLN A 224 6.64 -20.97 16.00
C GLN A 224 7.77 -19.94 15.86
N LEU A 225 7.83 -19.21 14.74
CA LEU A 225 8.80 -18.13 14.52
C LEU A 225 8.73 -17.10 15.64
N ARG A 226 7.52 -16.70 16.05
CA ARG A 226 7.32 -15.76 17.16
C ARG A 226 7.89 -16.32 18.46
N GLN A 227 7.65 -17.59 18.77
CA GLN A 227 8.17 -18.25 19.97
C GLN A 227 9.70 -18.36 19.96
N ASP A 228 10.29 -18.72 18.81
CA ASP A 228 11.74 -18.86 18.63
C ASP A 228 12.47 -17.51 18.71
N VAL A 229 11.83 -16.44 18.24
CA VAL A 229 12.38 -15.08 18.27
C VAL A 229 12.24 -14.47 19.66
N ASP A 230 11.01 -14.34 20.14
CA ASP A 230 10.64 -13.79 21.45
C ASP A 230 9.11 -13.90 21.61
N ALA A 231 8.66 -14.78 22.52
CA ALA A 231 7.25 -15.04 22.78
C ALA A 231 6.47 -13.85 23.36
N SER A 232 7.11 -12.72 23.67
CA SER A 232 6.43 -11.46 24.02
C SER A 232 6.10 -10.58 22.81
N GLN A 233 6.73 -10.84 21.65
CA GLN A 233 6.56 -10.05 20.44
C GLN A 233 5.32 -10.48 19.64
N THR A 234 4.88 -9.61 18.73
CA THR A 234 3.86 -9.96 17.73
C THR A 234 4.47 -10.80 16.62
N THR A 235 3.65 -11.63 15.95
CA THR A 235 4.08 -12.37 14.74
C THR A 235 4.62 -11.45 13.65
N PHE A 236 4.09 -10.22 13.55
CA PHE A 236 4.56 -9.22 12.61
C PHE A 236 5.99 -8.78 12.88
N LEU A 237 6.33 -8.46 14.14
CA LEU A 237 7.67 -8.01 14.53
C LEU A 237 8.71 -9.13 14.40
N ALA A 238 8.34 -10.36 14.75
CA ALA A 238 9.20 -11.53 14.55
C ALA A 238 9.51 -11.75 13.06
N LEU A 239 8.50 -11.64 12.19
CA LEU A 239 8.69 -11.72 10.75
C LEU A 239 9.51 -10.53 10.20
N ALA A 240 9.26 -9.32 10.69
CA ALA A 240 10.04 -8.14 10.31
C ALA A 240 11.52 -8.30 10.64
N ALA A 241 11.84 -8.83 11.82
CA ALA A 241 13.20 -9.12 12.23
C ALA A 241 13.87 -10.19 11.35
N LEU A 242 13.14 -11.27 11.05
CA LEU A 242 13.60 -12.31 10.12
C LEU A 242 13.96 -11.70 8.76
N LEU A 243 13.01 -10.99 8.14
CA LEU A 243 13.17 -10.38 6.82
C LEU A 243 14.29 -9.34 6.80
N THR A 244 14.46 -8.57 7.87
CA THR A 244 15.54 -7.58 8.00
C THR A 244 16.91 -8.25 7.95
N LYS A 245 17.12 -9.32 8.75
CA LYS A 245 18.39 -10.05 8.73
C LYS A 245 18.59 -10.78 7.39
N THR A 246 17.56 -11.42 6.85
CA THR A 246 17.64 -12.15 5.58
C THR A 246 17.97 -11.23 4.42
N MET A 247 17.32 -10.07 4.31
CA MET A 247 17.61 -9.09 3.26
C MET A 247 19.03 -8.55 3.38
N LEU A 248 19.48 -8.23 4.60
CA LEU A 248 20.84 -7.77 4.85
C LEU A 248 21.88 -8.82 4.43
N GLN A 249 21.65 -10.10 4.75
CA GLN A 249 22.52 -11.21 4.35
C GLN A 249 22.53 -11.42 2.84
N ALA A 250 21.36 -11.36 2.18
CA ALA A 250 21.24 -11.45 0.74
C ALA A 250 22.00 -10.32 0.04
N ASN A 251 21.86 -9.09 0.55
CA ASN A 251 22.58 -7.91 0.07
C ASN A 251 24.11 -8.07 0.18
N ILE A 252 24.60 -8.62 1.30
CA ILE A 252 26.04 -8.92 1.47
C ILE A 252 26.52 -9.93 0.43
N ALA A 253 25.76 -11.01 0.24
CA ALA A 253 26.10 -12.05 -0.73
C ALA A 253 26.11 -11.50 -2.17
N ALA A 254 25.16 -10.64 -2.52
CA ALA A 254 25.03 -10.06 -3.86
C ALA A 254 26.06 -8.96 -4.14
N MET A 255 26.37 -8.13 -3.15
CA MET A 255 27.18 -6.91 -3.33
C MET A 255 28.61 -7.02 -2.79
N GLY A 256 28.93 -8.06 -2.03
CA GLY A 256 30.28 -8.30 -1.49
C GLY A 256 30.70 -7.33 -0.37
N ALA A 257 29.78 -6.53 0.15
CA ALA A 257 30.04 -5.56 1.22
C ALA A 257 28.93 -5.58 2.27
N VAL A 258 29.27 -5.27 3.52
CA VAL A 258 28.29 -5.08 4.60
C VAL A 258 27.75 -3.65 4.52
N PRO A 259 26.45 -3.44 4.22
CA PRO A 259 25.83 -2.13 4.28
C PRO A 259 26.04 -1.48 5.64
N ARG A 260 26.16 -0.15 5.74
CA ARG A 260 26.32 0.54 7.03
C ARG A 260 25.02 0.61 7.81
N ARG A 261 23.90 0.82 7.12
CA ARG A 261 22.56 1.01 7.72
C ARG A 261 21.57 -0.01 7.16
N SER A 262 20.65 -0.44 8.00
CA SER A 262 19.46 -1.21 7.61
C SER A 262 18.21 -0.41 7.96
N TYR A 263 17.42 -0.08 6.95
CA TYR A 263 16.13 0.60 7.09
C TYR A 263 15.00 -0.41 7.12
N VAL A 264 14.13 -0.30 8.12
CA VAL A 264 12.86 -1.04 8.16
C VAL A 264 11.73 -0.02 8.14
N MET A 265 10.98 0.02 7.04
CA MET A 265 9.88 0.95 6.84
C MET A 265 8.54 0.25 7.09
N LEU A 266 7.73 0.83 7.96
CA LEU A 266 6.40 0.36 8.32
C LEU A 266 5.38 1.51 8.11
N PRO A 267 4.32 1.33 7.31
CA PRO A 267 3.22 2.29 7.30
C PRO A 267 2.48 2.21 8.64
N TYR A 268 2.19 3.38 9.20
CA TYR A 268 1.57 3.52 10.49
C TYR A 268 0.26 4.30 10.36
N ASP A 269 -0.87 3.68 10.70
CA ASP A 269 -2.15 4.38 10.76
C ASP A 269 -2.20 5.31 11.98
N CYS A 270 -2.22 6.62 11.73
CA CYS A 270 -2.29 7.59 12.80
C CYS A 270 -3.71 7.88 13.30
N ARG A 271 -4.77 7.34 12.68
CA ARG A 271 -6.16 7.60 13.12
C ARG A 271 -6.36 7.21 14.58
N GLN A 272 -5.89 6.02 14.96
CA GLN A 272 -6.03 5.51 16.33
C GLN A 272 -5.18 6.25 17.38
N ARG A 273 -4.23 7.08 16.96
CA ARG A 273 -3.29 7.81 17.84
C ARG A 273 -3.45 9.32 17.79
N THR A 274 -4.46 9.78 17.08
CA THR A 274 -4.77 11.20 16.90
C THR A 274 -6.24 11.43 17.26
N GLY A 275 -6.64 12.70 17.31
CA GLY A 275 -8.06 13.07 17.43
C GLY A 275 -8.80 13.06 16.09
N ILE A 276 -8.16 12.57 15.02
CA ILE A 276 -8.74 12.55 13.68
C ILE A 276 -9.75 11.39 13.60
N PRO A 277 -10.94 11.59 13.02
CA PRO A 277 -11.97 10.55 12.97
C PRO A 277 -11.46 9.24 12.34
N ALA A 278 -11.82 8.11 12.94
CA ALA A 278 -11.49 6.79 12.41
C ALA A 278 -12.05 6.56 10.99
N ALA A 279 -13.16 7.22 10.64
CA ALA A 279 -13.77 7.17 9.31
C ALA A 279 -13.11 8.12 8.28
N PHE A 280 -12.03 8.83 8.64
CA PHE A 280 -11.31 9.69 7.70
C PHE A 280 -10.82 8.88 6.49
N SER A 281 -11.28 9.24 5.29
CA SER A 281 -11.05 8.46 4.07
C SER A 281 -9.69 8.73 3.43
N GLY A 282 -9.11 9.90 3.65
CA GLY A 282 -7.84 10.31 3.01
C GLY A 282 -6.61 9.54 3.47
N ASN A 283 -5.43 9.98 3.04
CA ASN A 283 -4.17 9.42 3.53
C ASN A 283 -3.88 9.90 4.96
N LEU A 284 -3.77 8.97 5.91
CA LEU A 284 -3.27 9.22 7.28
C LEU A 284 -2.32 8.11 7.74
N SER A 285 -1.65 7.48 6.77
CA SER A 285 -0.56 6.55 6.99
C SER A 285 0.77 7.29 6.93
N PHE A 286 1.52 7.25 8.04
CA PHE A 286 2.86 7.85 8.12
C PHE A 286 3.92 6.75 8.14
N LEU A 287 5.15 7.09 7.71
CA LEU A 287 6.23 6.12 7.68
C LEU A 287 6.90 6.05 9.06
N ALA A 288 6.72 4.93 9.76
CA ALA A 288 7.57 4.56 10.88
C ALA A 288 8.82 3.88 10.32
N ILE A 289 9.99 4.50 10.50
CA ILE A 289 11.25 4.02 9.95
C ILE A 289 12.18 3.68 11.10
N ALA A 290 12.47 2.39 11.26
CA ALA A 290 13.54 1.93 12.13
C ALA A 290 14.87 2.04 11.39
N LEU A 291 15.80 2.80 11.97
CA LEU A 291 17.10 3.11 11.40
C LEU A 291 18.16 2.34 12.18
N LEU A 292 18.51 1.15 11.70
CA LEU A 292 19.35 0.21 12.42
C LEU A 292 20.79 0.25 11.90
N ASP A 293 21.75 0.02 12.79
CA ASP A 293 23.13 -0.29 12.42
C ASP A 293 23.21 -1.74 11.92
N SER A 294 23.75 -1.94 10.72
CA SER A 294 23.78 -3.27 10.11
C SER A 294 24.68 -4.25 10.84
N GLN A 295 25.78 -3.79 11.47
CA GLN A 295 26.64 -4.69 12.23
C GLN A 295 25.93 -5.17 13.49
N ALA A 296 25.20 -4.28 14.17
CA ALA A 296 24.34 -4.64 15.29
C ALA A 296 23.23 -5.62 14.87
N VAL A 297 22.61 -5.42 13.70
CA VAL A 297 21.60 -6.35 13.16
C VAL A 297 22.20 -7.74 12.91
N LEU A 298 23.40 -7.82 12.33
CA LEU A 298 24.08 -9.09 12.07
C LEU A 298 24.45 -9.81 13.37
N ALA A 299 25.07 -9.08 14.31
CA ALA A 299 25.58 -9.62 15.56
C ALA A 299 24.48 -9.96 16.58
N GLY A 300 23.38 -9.21 16.60
CA GLY A 300 22.27 -9.40 17.53
C GLY A 300 21.40 -10.62 17.22
N SER A 301 20.63 -11.09 18.19
CA SER A 301 19.61 -12.12 17.97
C SER A 301 18.45 -11.58 17.12
N TYR A 302 17.59 -12.46 16.58
CA TYR A 302 16.34 -11.99 15.95
C TYR A 302 15.44 -11.25 16.95
N GLY A 303 15.46 -11.64 18.23
CA GLY A 303 14.72 -10.96 19.29
C GLY A 303 15.22 -9.53 19.53
N ASP A 304 16.53 -9.31 19.48
CA ASP A 304 17.11 -7.96 19.60
C ASP A 304 16.71 -7.06 18.43
N VAL A 305 16.70 -7.60 17.20
CA VAL A 305 16.24 -6.86 16.02
C VAL A 305 14.74 -6.57 16.12
N ALA A 306 13.93 -7.53 16.54
CA ALA A 306 12.49 -7.33 16.72
C ALA A 306 12.20 -6.23 17.76
N ARG A 307 12.92 -6.23 18.88
CA ARG A 307 12.81 -5.22 19.93
C ARG A 307 13.22 -3.84 19.43
N ALA A 308 14.34 -3.72 18.71
CA ALA A 308 14.78 -2.45 18.13
C ALA A 308 13.75 -1.90 17.14
N ILE A 309 13.17 -2.74 16.28
CA ILE A 309 12.08 -2.33 15.37
C ILE A 309 10.85 -1.87 16.18
N ALA A 310 10.48 -2.59 17.24
CA ALA A 310 9.35 -2.26 18.10
C ALA A 310 9.54 -0.91 18.80
N GLU A 311 10.73 -0.67 19.36
CA GLU A 311 11.10 0.59 20.02
C GLU A 311 11.01 1.77 19.06
N HIS A 312 11.57 1.64 17.85
CA HIS A 312 11.44 2.67 16.82
C HIS A 312 9.99 2.89 16.40
N SER A 313 9.20 1.82 16.28
CA SER A 313 7.77 1.91 15.93
C SER A 313 6.96 2.61 17.02
N ALA A 314 7.29 2.36 18.29
CA ALA A 314 6.62 2.94 19.44
C ALA A 314 6.80 4.47 19.52
N LEU A 315 7.87 5.00 18.95
CA LEU A 315 8.08 6.45 18.81
C LEU A 315 7.04 7.09 17.89
N THR A 316 6.37 6.36 17.01
CA THR A 316 5.41 6.95 16.06
C THR A 316 4.14 7.41 16.79
N THR A 317 4.12 8.70 17.14
CA THR A 317 3.02 9.41 17.82
C THR A 317 2.43 10.52 16.94
N GLY A 318 1.33 11.13 17.37
CA GLY A 318 0.78 12.31 16.71
C GLY A 318 1.80 13.46 16.56
N ALA A 319 2.72 13.63 17.51
CA ALA A 319 3.77 14.64 17.44
C ALA A 319 4.81 14.35 16.34
N HIS A 320 5.13 13.07 16.09
CA HIS A 320 6.03 12.67 15.01
C HIS A 320 5.36 12.73 13.64
N ALA A 321 4.07 12.37 13.58
CA ALA A 321 3.25 12.58 12.40
C ALA A 321 3.20 14.07 12.04
N LYS A 322 3.06 14.96 13.03
CA LYS A 322 3.14 16.42 12.82
C LYS A 322 4.47 16.84 12.20
N ALA A 323 5.60 16.35 12.69
CA ALA A 323 6.92 16.65 12.12
C ALA A 323 6.99 16.22 10.65
N THR A 324 6.43 15.05 10.32
CA THR A 324 6.35 14.59 8.92
C THR A 324 5.49 15.53 8.07
N VAL A 325 4.34 16.00 8.58
CA VAL A 325 3.51 17.01 7.90
C VAL A 325 4.27 18.31 7.68
N ASP A 326 5.00 18.82 8.68
CA ASP A 326 5.84 20.01 8.54
C ASP A 326 6.88 19.84 7.44
N VAL A 327 7.55 18.69 7.38
CA VAL A 327 8.52 18.39 6.33
C VAL A 327 7.86 18.32 4.95
N ILE A 328 6.67 17.71 4.82
CA ILE A 328 5.92 17.70 3.55
C ILE A 328 5.62 19.16 3.11
N GLU A 329 5.16 20.00 4.03
CA GLU A 329 4.73 21.36 3.71
C GLU A 329 5.91 22.33 3.45
N LYS A 330 7.06 22.12 4.08
CA LYS A 330 8.17 23.11 4.10
C LYS A 330 9.48 22.61 3.49
N GLU A 331 9.71 21.30 3.52
CA GLU A 331 11.01 20.68 3.25
C GLU A 331 10.88 19.40 2.41
N LEU A 332 9.99 19.38 1.41
CA LEU A 332 9.64 18.18 0.63
C LEU A 332 10.88 17.45 0.05
N HIS A 333 11.96 18.17 -0.25
CA HIS A 333 13.23 17.61 -0.70
C HIS A 333 13.84 16.59 0.28
N VAL A 334 13.60 16.74 1.58
CA VAL A 334 14.07 15.81 2.63
C VAL A 334 13.40 14.45 2.48
N LEU A 335 12.10 14.42 2.18
CA LEU A 335 11.39 13.15 1.95
C LEU A 335 11.78 12.50 0.64
N TYR A 336 12.01 13.29 -0.40
CA TYR A 336 12.53 12.78 -1.67
C TYR A 336 13.89 12.11 -1.47
N GLN A 337 14.78 12.72 -0.68
CA GLN A 337 16.07 12.14 -0.32
C GLN A 337 15.93 10.89 0.54
N GLY A 338 15.01 10.88 1.50
CA GLY A 338 14.62 9.68 2.24
C GLY A 338 14.25 8.54 1.30
N GLY A 339 13.43 8.84 0.28
CA GLY A 339 13.12 7.92 -0.81
C GLY A 339 14.37 7.39 -1.51
N ALA A 340 15.33 8.24 -1.86
CA ALA A 340 16.56 7.84 -2.55
C ALA A 340 17.50 6.97 -1.69
N VAL A 341 17.63 7.24 -0.39
CA VAL A 341 18.56 6.49 0.49
C VAL A 341 17.97 5.20 1.04
N MET A 342 16.65 5.06 1.07
CA MET A 342 15.96 3.84 1.53
C MET A 342 15.95 2.72 0.47
N CYS A 343 17.05 2.47 -0.22
CA CYS A 343 17.19 1.39 -1.22
C CYS A 343 18.18 0.32 -0.76
N ASN A 344 18.17 -0.83 -1.44
CA ASN A 344 19.26 -1.79 -1.35
C ASN A 344 20.45 -1.27 -2.19
N SER A 345 21.60 -1.12 -1.54
CA SER A 345 22.85 -0.65 -2.15
C SER A 345 24.05 -1.16 -1.34
N PRO A 346 25.30 -1.02 -1.83
CA PRO A 346 26.47 -1.40 -1.04
C PRO A 346 26.58 -0.66 0.31
N ALA A 347 25.91 0.49 0.47
CA ALA A 347 25.91 1.28 1.70
C ALA A 347 24.67 1.06 2.58
N THR A 348 23.57 0.56 2.02
CA THR A 348 22.25 0.52 2.67
C THR A 348 21.49 -0.77 2.39
N SER A 349 20.81 -1.31 3.40
CA SER A 349 19.85 -2.40 3.27
C SER A 349 18.45 -1.86 3.56
N TYR A 350 17.43 -2.30 2.83
CA TYR A 350 16.07 -1.80 2.96
C TYR A 350 15.05 -2.94 2.98
N VAL A 351 14.14 -2.87 3.94
CA VAL A 351 12.93 -3.67 3.99
C VAL A 351 11.72 -2.77 4.22
N GLY A 352 10.80 -2.72 3.27
CA GLY A 352 9.50 -2.08 3.42
C GLY A 352 8.43 -3.11 3.68
N LEU A 353 7.69 -3.01 4.80
CA LEU A 353 6.65 -3.96 5.14
C LEU A 353 5.32 -3.25 5.21
N THR A 354 4.36 -3.71 4.42
CA THR A 354 2.96 -3.26 4.50
C THR A 354 2.13 -4.44 4.99
N ASN A 355 1.23 -4.23 5.95
CA ASN A 355 0.43 -5.30 6.54
C ASN A 355 -1.02 -5.10 6.13
N LEU A 356 -1.55 -6.00 5.31
CA LEU A 356 -2.93 -5.95 4.83
C LEU A 356 -3.87 -6.81 5.69
N ARG A 357 -3.34 -7.60 6.63
CA ARG A 357 -4.12 -8.55 7.45
C ARG A 357 -5.22 -7.90 8.29
N TYR A 358 -5.06 -6.62 8.66
CA TYR A 358 -6.08 -5.88 9.41
C TYR A 358 -7.09 -5.17 8.50
N MET A 359 -6.90 -5.21 7.19
CA MET A 359 -7.83 -4.64 6.22
C MET A 359 -8.91 -5.66 5.88
N PRO A 360 -10.20 -5.33 5.98
CA PRO A 360 -11.29 -6.26 5.70
C PRO A 360 -11.50 -6.42 4.18
N LEU A 361 -10.50 -7.00 3.50
CA LEU A 361 -10.53 -7.26 2.06
C LEU A 361 -11.31 -8.54 1.73
N HIS A 362 -11.35 -9.52 2.64
CA HIS A 362 -12.14 -10.74 2.48
C HIS A 362 -13.66 -10.52 2.69
N SER A 363 -14.08 -9.37 3.23
CA SER A 363 -15.49 -9.02 3.35
C SER A 363 -16.06 -8.28 2.14
N LEU A 364 -15.26 -8.10 1.08
CA LEU A 364 -15.67 -7.42 -0.14
C LEU A 364 -16.67 -8.26 -0.93
N ASP A 365 -17.96 -8.10 -0.61
CA ASP A 365 -19.04 -8.83 -1.25
C ASP A 365 -19.83 -7.94 -2.23
N PHE A 366 -19.68 -8.19 -3.53
CA PHE A 366 -20.42 -7.48 -4.58
C PHE A 366 -21.76 -8.15 -4.97
N GLY A 367 -22.29 -9.01 -4.09
CA GLY A 367 -23.51 -9.80 -4.27
C GLY A 367 -23.26 -11.25 -4.68
N ALA A 368 -22.05 -11.75 -4.44
CA ALA A 368 -21.63 -13.11 -4.79
C ALA A 368 -20.82 -13.78 -3.65
N GLY A 369 -20.77 -13.17 -2.47
CA GLY A 369 -19.85 -13.53 -1.40
C GLY A 369 -18.53 -12.77 -1.49
N GLY A 370 -17.71 -12.91 -0.45
CA GLY A 370 -16.35 -12.34 -0.41
C GLY A 370 -15.38 -13.05 -1.35
N PRO A 371 -14.21 -12.45 -1.65
CA PRO A 371 -13.23 -13.04 -2.55
C PRO A 371 -12.62 -14.32 -1.96
N GLU A 372 -12.62 -15.40 -2.75
CA GLU A 372 -11.92 -16.65 -2.41
C GLU A 372 -10.40 -16.43 -2.39
N ILE A 373 -9.88 -15.67 -3.36
CA ILE A 373 -8.46 -15.38 -3.51
C ILE A 373 -8.27 -13.87 -3.63
N LEU A 374 -7.37 -13.34 -2.80
CA LEU A 374 -6.85 -11.99 -2.91
C LEU A 374 -5.46 -12.04 -3.52
N SER A 375 -5.24 -11.21 -4.54
CA SER A 375 -3.92 -11.01 -5.12
C SER A 375 -3.64 -9.53 -5.21
N CYS A 376 -2.43 -9.15 -4.84
CA CYS A 376 -1.93 -7.79 -5.01
C CYS A 376 -1.27 -7.66 -6.38
N ASP A 377 -1.51 -6.54 -7.08
CA ASP A 377 -0.69 -6.15 -8.21
C ASP A 377 0.72 -5.75 -7.73
N HIS A 378 1.65 -5.67 -8.66
CA HIS A 378 3.09 -5.65 -8.45
C HIS A 378 3.63 -4.61 -7.43
N TYR A 379 4.83 -4.87 -6.93
CA TYR A 379 5.64 -3.89 -6.18
C TYR A 379 6.43 -3.02 -7.13
N ILE A 380 6.72 -1.81 -6.69
CA ILE A 380 7.44 -0.80 -7.47
C ILE A 380 8.91 -0.69 -7.01
N ARG A 381 9.29 -1.45 -5.99
CA ARG A 381 10.60 -1.31 -5.34
C ARG A 381 11.08 -2.61 -4.73
N GLU A 382 12.35 -2.94 -4.99
CA GLU A 382 13.07 -4.01 -4.33
C GLU A 382 13.04 -3.84 -2.81
N GLY A 383 12.92 -4.95 -2.07
CA GLY A 383 12.85 -4.94 -0.61
C GLY A 383 11.49 -4.59 -0.02
N MET A 384 10.47 -4.27 -0.84
CA MET A 384 9.09 -4.13 -0.36
C MET A 384 8.33 -5.46 -0.32
N LEU A 385 7.60 -5.69 0.77
CA LEU A 385 6.73 -6.84 0.99
C LEU A 385 5.35 -6.37 1.51
N ARG A 386 4.27 -6.95 0.99
CA ARG A 386 2.91 -6.92 1.57
C ARG A 386 2.68 -8.25 2.26
N LEU A 387 2.23 -8.14 3.50
CA LEU A 387 1.96 -9.23 4.43
C LEU A 387 0.47 -9.40 4.66
#